data_AF-A0A0R3R3P2-F1
#
_entry.id   AF-A0A0R3R3P2-F1
#
_cell.length_a   1.000
_cell.length_b   1.000
_cell.length_c   1.000
_cell.angle_alpha   90.00
_cell.angle_beta   90.00
_cell.angle_gamma   90.00
#
_symmetry.space_group_name_H-M   'P 1'
#
loop_
_entity.id
_entity.type
_entity.pdbx_description
1 polymer ?
#
loop_
_entity_poly.entity_id
_entity_poly.type
_entity_poly.pdbx_seq_one_letter_code
_entity_poly.pdbx_strand_id
1 'polypeptide(L)'
;MRQNLESDQDRDMLLLTNLRLHFAKTMAMIINSITPEKRRNLLGNNLKQNLFFLFTSWCSRSIASDKRHDGNVGTYVEQRAVEAMCALLCCGPIFEPIKSIGEDGYLYGWLEALLDSSNPVLEKLFESTLSIMLDLNDETSQLLEWTINVCYSKPAYVAAKSFRSLVMLFSRREYPCEFDSLFVLCQMLAGDSDARVSELAVQLLHLLRRQFLDDSLTIPNLTNLHNFSSNQVEVCRLLAKTYPKITMSVFSEVCSRVENAKCNRKTAILSLLSAWLENVQLVDPQEESATDESNGVKPGWGSIEATQLILNNLLYLTATLSDKHVKEISLLWNTLAISHPANLSIIINYLFVMASLSPDILLPYTKRVCCLLMDSNAHNLLKILMNDMDCINEQFKANLERCEMPPFYRFQNTLETAHEKHAVVKMKETTSCTAEVDSTSPLKVFISYFCILKYIYEFIFEF
;
A
#
# COMPACT_ATOMS: atom_id res chain seq x y z
N MET A 1 8.23 -44.02 -23.57
CA MET A 1 9.21 -42.92 -23.80
C MET A 1 9.71 -42.32 -22.49
N ARG A 2 8.83 -41.85 -21.60
CA ARG A 2 9.18 -41.39 -20.24
C ARG A 2 9.99 -42.42 -19.44
N GLN A 3 9.49 -43.64 -19.28
CA GLN A 3 10.20 -44.70 -18.54
C GLN A 3 11.61 -44.93 -19.11
N ASN A 4 11.77 -44.94 -20.44
CA ASN A 4 13.07 -45.07 -21.11
C ASN A 4 14.03 -43.89 -20.90
N LEU A 5 13.51 -42.71 -20.52
CA LEU A 5 14.31 -41.51 -20.22
C LEU A 5 14.72 -41.45 -18.74
N GLU A 6 13.99 -42.14 -17.86
CA GLU A 6 14.23 -42.20 -16.41
C GLU A 6 15.10 -43.40 -16.00
N SER A 7 15.10 -44.50 -16.76
CA SER A 7 15.67 -45.80 -16.35
C SER A 7 17.06 -46.13 -16.90
N ASP A 8 17.65 -45.31 -17.77
CA ASP A 8 18.74 -45.75 -18.65
C ASP A 8 19.94 -44.78 -18.60
N GLN A 9 20.86 -45.00 -17.65
CA GLN A 9 22.05 -44.15 -17.43
C GLN A 9 23.21 -44.44 -18.41
N ASP A 10 23.14 -45.54 -19.17
CA ASP A 10 24.23 -46.03 -20.03
C ASP A 10 24.15 -45.59 -21.51
N ARG A 11 23.24 -44.67 -21.86
CA ARG A 11 23.12 -44.16 -23.24
C ARG A 11 24.13 -43.07 -23.55
N ASP A 12 24.52 -43.00 -24.83
CA ASP A 12 25.25 -41.87 -25.38
C ASP A 12 24.56 -40.54 -25.02
N MET A 13 25.32 -39.65 -24.37
CA MET A 13 24.87 -38.35 -23.89
C MET A 13 24.26 -37.50 -25.02
N LEU A 14 24.77 -37.61 -26.25
CA LEU A 14 24.25 -36.90 -27.41
C LEU A 14 22.85 -37.41 -27.80
N LEU A 15 22.66 -38.73 -27.81
CA LEU A 15 21.38 -39.36 -28.10
C LEU A 15 20.34 -39.00 -27.03
N LEU A 16 20.74 -39.02 -25.75
CA LEU A 16 19.88 -38.64 -24.63
C LEU A 16 19.46 -37.17 -24.72
N THR A 17 20.39 -36.29 -25.08
CA THR A 17 20.13 -34.85 -25.27
C THR A 17 19.13 -34.60 -26.40
N ASN A 18 19.30 -35.28 -27.56
CA ASN A 18 18.35 -35.19 -28.67
C ASN A 18 16.97 -35.73 -28.31
N LEU A 19 16.91 -36.84 -27.56
CA LEU A 19 15.65 -37.43 -27.13
C LEU A 19 14.87 -36.48 -26.19
N ARG A 20 15.56 -35.84 -25.24
CA ARG A 20 14.98 -34.81 -24.36
C ARG A 20 14.43 -33.63 -25.16
N LEU A 21 15.23 -33.12 -26.11
CA LEU A 21 14.84 -32.01 -26.99
C LEU A 21 13.56 -32.32 -27.76
N HIS A 22 13.52 -33.47 -28.45
CA HIS A 22 12.37 -33.85 -29.27
C HIS A 22 11.14 -34.17 -28.43
N PHE A 23 11.31 -34.80 -27.26
CA PHE A 23 10.19 -35.07 -26.37
C PHE A 23 9.56 -33.78 -25.84
N ALA A 24 10.36 -32.83 -25.34
CA ALA A 24 9.87 -31.54 -24.87
C ALA A 24 9.15 -30.77 -25.98
N LYS A 25 9.75 -30.70 -27.17
CA LYS A 25 9.12 -30.07 -28.34
C LYS A 25 7.79 -30.74 -28.71
N THR A 26 7.75 -32.07 -28.73
CA THR A 26 6.53 -32.81 -29.08
C THR A 26 5.41 -32.56 -28.08
N MET A 27 5.73 -32.55 -26.79
CA MET A 27 4.76 -32.25 -25.74
C MET A 27 4.20 -30.83 -25.87
N ALA A 28 5.06 -29.83 -26.07
CA ALA A 28 4.62 -28.46 -26.31
C ALA A 28 3.71 -28.36 -27.55
N MET A 29 4.08 -29.00 -28.66
CA MET A 29 3.29 -28.99 -29.90
C MET A 29 1.93 -29.67 -29.73
N ILE A 30 1.85 -30.82 -29.06
CA ILE A 30 0.58 -31.52 -28.82
C ILE A 30 -0.38 -30.61 -28.06
N ILE A 31 0.08 -30.01 -26.96
CA ILE A 31 -0.76 -29.14 -26.13
C ILE A 31 -1.17 -27.88 -26.93
N ASN A 32 -0.22 -27.26 -27.62
CA ASN A 32 -0.47 -26.02 -28.35
C ASN A 32 -1.33 -26.21 -29.61
N SER A 33 -1.38 -27.41 -30.20
CA SER A 33 -2.24 -27.74 -31.34
C SER A 33 -3.73 -27.76 -31.01
N ILE A 34 -4.08 -27.85 -29.73
CA ILE A 34 -5.45 -27.88 -29.22
C ILE A 34 -5.84 -26.46 -28.81
N THR A 35 -7.09 -26.04 -29.04
CA THR A 35 -7.56 -24.71 -28.62
C THR A 35 -7.59 -24.59 -27.08
N PRO A 36 -7.26 -23.43 -26.48
CA PRO A 36 -7.18 -23.27 -25.02
C PRO A 36 -8.40 -23.81 -24.25
N GLU A 37 -9.61 -23.56 -24.77
CA GLU A 37 -10.89 -24.03 -24.22
C GLU A 37 -10.95 -25.56 -24.02
N LYS A 38 -10.32 -26.32 -24.92
CA LYS A 38 -10.32 -27.79 -24.91
C LYS A 38 -9.16 -28.40 -24.14
N ARG A 39 -8.21 -27.58 -23.65
CA ARG A 39 -7.03 -28.07 -22.92
C ARG A 39 -7.30 -28.44 -21.47
N ARG A 40 -8.42 -27.97 -20.89
CA ARG A 40 -8.73 -28.10 -19.45
C ARG A 40 -8.59 -29.53 -18.91
N ASN A 41 -9.01 -30.51 -19.70
CA ASN A 41 -9.04 -31.93 -19.31
C ASN A 41 -8.09 -32.81 -20.14
N LEU A 42 -7.16 -32.21 -20.89
CA LEU A 42 -6.29 -32.96 -21.81
C LEU A 42 -5.33 -33.91 -21.08
N LEU A 43 -4.82 -33.48 -19.92
CA LEU A 43 -3.88 -34.25 -19.10
C LEU A 43 -4.36 -34.26 -17.64
N GLY A 44 -4.37 -35.44 -17.02
CA GLY A 44 -4.66 -35.57 -15.59
C GLY A 44 -3.57 -34.91 -14.73
N ASN A 45 -3.96 -34.41 -13.54
CA ASN A 45 -3.06 -33.64 -12.67
C ASN A 45 -1.75 -34.37 -12.33
N ASN A 46 -1.81 -35.67 -12.03
CA ASN A 46 -0.62 -36.48 -11.75
C ASN A 46 0.34 -36.52 -12.94
N LEU A 47 -0.19 -36.66 -14.16
CA LEU A 47 0.64 -36.68 -15.37
C LEU A 47 1.25 -35.30 -15.64
N LYS A 48 0.48 -34.20 -15.47
CA LYS A 48 0.99 -32.83 -15.59
C LYS A 48 2.13 -32.57 -14.61
N GLN A 49 1.93 -32.88 -13.34
CA GLN A 49 2.92 -32.73 -12.28
C GLN A 49 4.19 -33.53 -12.59
N ASN A 50 4.04 -34.80 -12.92
CA ASN A 50 5.15 -35.69 -13.22
C ASN A 50 5.94 -35.24 -14.46
N LEU A 51 5.28 -34.69 -15.48
CA LEU A 51 5.95 -34.14 -16.66
C LEU A 51 6.62 -32.80 -16.35
N PHE A 52 5.99 -31.96 -15.54
CA PHE A 52 6.56 -30.70 -15.11
C PHE A 52 7.88 -30.92 -14.37
N PHE A 53 7.92 -31.80 -13.36
CA PHE A 53 9.15 -32.12 -12.65
C PHE A 53 10.21 -32.81 -13.52
N LEU A 54 9.79 -33.63 -14.48
CA LEU A 54 10.71 -34.20 -15.48
C LEU A 54 11.39 -33.08 -16.28
N PHE A 55 10.63 -32.11 -16.79
CA PHE A 55 11.19 -30.97 -17.52
C PHE A 55 12.04 -30.06 -16.63
N THR A 56 11.65 -29.84 -15.37
CA THR A 56 12.46 -29.11 -14.38
C THR A 56 13.83 -29.77 -14.21
N SER A 57 13.91 -31.11 -14.18
CA SER A 57 15.18 -31.83 -14.09
C SER A 57 16.11 -31.61 -15.30
N TRP A 58 15.55 -31.17 -16.44
CA TRP A 58 16.30 -30.87 -17.66
C TRP A 58 16.73 -29.40 -17.73
N CYS A 59 16.17 -28.54 -16.87
CA CYS A 59 16.47 -27.10 -16.77
C CYS A 59 17.67 -26.81 -15.84
N SER A 60 18.58 -27.78 -15.67
CA SER A 60 19.44 -27.94 -14.49
C SER A 60 20.34 -26.76 -14.07
N ARG A 61 20.51 -25.67 -14.84
CA ARG A 61 21.31 -24.49 -14.43
C ARG A 61 20.85 -23.10 -14.92
N SER A 62 19.75 -22.95 -15.68
CA SER A 62 19.40 -21.64 -16.29
C SER A 62 18.53 -20.71 -15.42
N ILE A 63 18.14 -21.12 -14.21
CA ILE A 63 17.29 -20.31 -13.31
C ILE A 63 18.10 -19.69 -12.16
N ALA A 64 19.37 -20.08 -11.99
CA ALA A 64 20.26 -19.51 -10.99
C ALA A 64 21.70 -19.41 -11.52
N SER A 65 22.19 -18.17 -11.64
CA SER A 65 23.58 -17.77 -11.85
C SER A 65 24.14 -17.80 -13.27
N ASP A 66 24.40 -16.58 -13.73
CA ASP A 66 25.52 -16.15 -14.57
C ASP A 66 26.75 -17.07 -14.47
N LYS A 67 27.08 -17.75 -15.58
CA LYS A 67 28.43 -17.83 -16.18
C LYS A 67 28.41 -18.76 -17.40
N ARG A 68 28.61 -18.14 -18.56
CA ARG A 68 29.09 -18.67 -19.84
C ARG A 68 29.44 -20.16 -19.87
N HIS A 69 28.65 -20.95 -20.61
CA HIS A 69 29.17 -22.08 -21.37
C HIS A 69 28.45 -22.17 -22.72
N ASP A 70 29.22 -21.94 -23.77
CA ASP A 70 28.83 -22.04 -25.17
C ASP A 70 28.71 -23.53 -25.53
N GLY A 71 27.48 -24.04 -25.50
CA GLY A 71 27.14 -25.44 -25.72
C GLY A 71 25.80 -25.57 -26.43
N ASN A 72 25.81 -25.37 -27.75
CA ASN A 72 24.69 -25.24 -28.70
C ASN A 72 23.62 -26.35 -28.76
N VAL A 73 23.50 -27.27 -27.79
CA VAL A 73 22.38 -28.25 -27.75
C VAL A 73 21.74 -28.29 -26.36
N GLY A 74 22.53 -28.20 -25.28
CA GLY A 74 22.02 -28.16 -23.91
C GLY A 74 21.08 -26.97 -23.68
N THR A 75 21.46 -25.78 -24.15
CA THR A 75 20.62 -24.57 -24.07
C THR A 75 19.30 -24.71 -24.84
N TYR A 76 19.29 -25.44 -25.96
CA TYR A 76 18.05 -25.67 -26.72
C TYR A 76 17.13 -26.69 -26.05
N VAL A 77 17.69 -27.69 -25.38
CA VAL A 77 16.91 -28.64 -24.56
C VAL A 77 16.24 -27.90 -23.42
N GLU A 78 16.96 -27.02 -22.73
CA GLU A 78 16.41 -26.18 -21.67
C GLU A 78 15.28 -25.28 -22.21
N GLN A 79 15.49 -24.59 -23.33
CA GLN A 79 14.45 -23.75 -23.95
C GLN A 79 13.19 -24.54 -24.30
N ARG A 80 13.34 -25.73 -24.92
CA ARG A 80 12.20 -26.58 -25.28
C ARG A 80 11.53 -27.17 -24.03
N ALA A 81 12.29 -27.49 -22.98
CA ALA A 81 11.76 -27.96 -21.71
C ALA A 81 10.91 -26.86 -21.05
N VAL A 82 11.41 -25.62 -20.99
CA VAL A 82 10.65 -24.47 -20.47
C VAL A 82 9.39 -24.23 -21.31
N GLU A 83 9.47 -24.28 -22.64
CA GLU A 83 8.30 -24.14 -23.51
C GLU A 83 7.24 -25.23 -23.23
N ALA A 84 7.69 -26.47 -23.00
CA ALA A 84 6.80 -27.56 -22.60
C ALA A 84 6.20 -27.34 -21.21
N MET A 85 6.96 -26.81 -20.25
CA MET A 85 6.47 -26.44 -18.91
C MET A 85 5.40 -25.35 -19.00
N CYS A 86 5.62 -24.27 -19.78
CA CYS A 86 4.62 -23.24 -20.03
C CYS A 86 3.34 -23.82 -20.65
N ALA A 87 3.48 -24.71 -21.64
CA ALA A 87 2.33 -25.39 -22.25
C ALA A 87 1.56 -26.24 -21.23
N LEU A 88 2.25 -26.97 -20.34
CA LEU A 88 1.62 -27.75 -19.27
C LEU A 88 0.84 -26.88 -18.28
N LEU A 89 1.36 -25.71 -17.91
CA LEU A 89 0.67 -24.77 -17.03
C LEU A 89 -0.53 -24.10 -17.71
N CYS A 90 -0.55 -24.07 -19.05
CA CYS A 90 -1.69 -23.64 -19.86
C CYS A 90 -2.69 -24.78 -20.17
N CYS A 91 -2.54 -25.94 -19.52
CA CYS A 91 -3.31 -27.15 -19.79
C CYS A 91 -4.32 -27.46 -18.65
N GLY A 92 -5.21 -26.52 -18.38
CA GLY A 92 -6.15 -26.56 -17.25
C GLY A 92 -5.55 -26.07 -15.93
N PRO A 93 -6.27 -26.22 -14.80
CA PRO A 93 -5.82 -25.76 -13.49
C PRO A 93 -4.45 -26.32 -13.11
N ILE A 94 -3.69 -25.53 -12.35
CA ILE A 94 -2.37 -25.92 -11.87
C ILE A 94 -2.52 -27.08 -10.87
N PHE A 95 -1.64 -28.06 -10.97
CA PHE A 95 -1.61 -29.20 -10.06
C PHE A 95 -1.15 -28.74 -8.67
N GLU A 96 -1.71 -29.33 -7.62
CA GLU A 96 -1.43 -28.96 -6.21
C GLU A 96 -1.47 -27.44 -5.95
N PRO A 97 -2.59 -26.74 -6.21
CA PRO A 97 -2.62 -25.27 -6.24
C PRO A 97 -2.08 -24.63 -4.94
N ILE A 98 -2.41 -25.19 -3.78
CA ILE A 98 -1.93 -24.70 -2.47
C ILE A 98 -0.39 -24.73 -2.37
N LYS A 99 0.28 -25.77 -2.87
CA LYS A 99 1.75 -25.89 -2.80
C LYS A 99 2.44 -25.15 -3.94
N SER A 100 1.80 -25.10 -5.11
CA SER A 100 2.39 -24.57 -6.35
C SER A 100 2.26 -23.05 -6.42
N ILE A 101 1.08 -22.52 -6.09
CA ILE A 101 0.70 -21.10 -6.23
C ILE A 101 -0.05 -20.57 -4.99
N GLY A 102 0.10 -21.21 -3.82
CA GLY A 102 -0.38 -20.66 -2.53
C GLY A 102 0.51 -19.52 -2.04
N GLU A 103 0.51 -19.23 -0.73
CA GLU A 103 1.33 -18.16 -0.14
C GLU A 103 2.83 -18.38 -0.37
N ASP A 104 3.32 -19.60 -0.12
CA ASP A 104 4.72 -20.00 -0.34
C ASP A 104 4.90 -20.90 -1.58
N GLY A 105 4.16 -20.58 -2.66
CA GLY A 105 4.14 -21.35 -3.88
C GLY A 105 5.52 -21.53 -4.52
N TYR A 106 5.98 -22.78 -4.71
CA TYR A 106 7.32 -23.02 -5.30
C TYR A 106 7.44 -22.56 -6.76
N LEU A 107 6.32 -22.31 -7.46
CA LEU A 107 6.34 -21.82 -8.83
C LEU A 107 6.73 -20.34 -8.94
N TYR A 108 6.60 -19.54 -7.87
CA TYR A 108 6.90 -18.10 -7.97
C TYR A 108 8.35 -17.84 -8.34
N GLY A 109 9.31 -18.51 -7.70
CA GLY A 109 10.73 -18.36 -8.05
C GLY A 109 11.03 -18.75 -9.51
N TRP A 110 10.34 -19.76 -10.03
CA TRP A 110 10.45 -20.16 -11.43
C TRP A 110 9.85 -19.10 -12.38
N LEU A 111 8.67 -18.57 -12.05
CA LEU A 111 8.03 -17.51 -12.83
C LEU A 111 8.84 -16.21 -12.84
N GLU A 112 9.46 -15.85 -11.72
CA GLU A 112 10.35 -14.69 -11.63
C GLU A 112 11.56 -14.83 -12.56
N ALA A 113 12.18 -16.02 -12.61
CA ALA A 113 13.29 -16.27 -13.51
C ALA A 113 12.89 -16.23 -15.00
N LEU A 114 11.65 -16.63 -15.32
CA LEU A 114 11.12 -16.49 -16.68
C LEU A 114 10.87 -15.04 -17.07
N LEU A 115 10.32 -14.23 -16.15
CA LEU A 115 10.13 -12.80 -16.35
C LEU A 115 11.46 -12.08 -16.60
N ASP A 116 12.50 -12.47 -15.87
CA ASP A 116 13.85 -11.90 -15.96
C ASP A 116 14.64 -12.40 -17.18
N SER A 117 14.17 -13.47 -17.84
CA SER A 117 14.86 -14.05 -18.98
C SER A 117 14.95 -13.08 -20.16
N SER A 118 16.16 -12.98 -20.75
CA SER A 118 16.43 -12.26 -22.01
C SER A 118 16.32 -13.17 -23.25
N ASN A 119 15.78 -14.38 -23.10
CA ASN A 119 15.65 -15.31 -24.21
C ASN A 119 14.47 -14.92 -25.13
N PRO A 120 14.69 -14.61 -26.42
CA PRO A 120 13.65 -14.07 -27.29
C PRO A 120 12.48 -15.03 -27.54
N VAL A 121 12.67 -16.34 -27.39
CA VAL A 121 11.60 -17.33 -27.48
C VAL A 121 10.72 -17.25 -26.23
N LEU A 122 11.35 -17.23 -25.05
CA LEU A 122 10.63 -17.18 -23.77
C LEU A 122 9.94 -15.84 -23.56
N GLU A 123 10.56 -14.75 -23.99
CA GLU A 123 9.98 -13.40 -23.93
C GLU A 123 8.64 -13.31 -24.67
N LYS A 124 8.50 -13.97 -25.81
CA LYS A 124 7.24 -13.99 -26.58
C LYS A 124 6.17 -14.89 -25.97
N LEU A 125 6.58 -15.88 -25.17
CA LEU A 125 5.69 -16.90 -24.63
C LEU A 125 5.13 -16.51 -23.26
N PHE A 126 5.93 -15.82 -22.44
CA PHE A 126 5.62 -15.62 -21.04
C PHE A 126 4.31 -14.85 -20.83
N GLU A 127 4.10 -13.73 -21.53
CA GLU A 127 2.93 -12.87 -21.30
C GLU A 127 1.62 -13.61 -21.54
N SER A 128 1.57 -14.39 -22.64
CA SER A 128 0.43 -15.26 -22.92
C SER A 128 0.32 -16.41 -21.92
N THR A 129 1.43 -16.96 -21.45
CA THR A 129 1.44 -18.07 -20.48
C THR A 129 0.88 -17.60 -19.14
N LEU A 130 1.39 -16.51 -18.59
CA LEU A 130 0.92 -15.97 -17.31
C LEU A 130 -0.55 -15.53 -17.39
N SER A 131 -0.95 -14.88 -18.50
CA SER A 131 -2.36 -14.54 -18.74
C SER A 131 -3.28 -15.77 -18.71
N ILE A 132 -2.90 -16.85 -19.40
CA ILE A 132 -3.68 -18.11 -19.41
C ILE A 132 -3.62 -18.80 -18.04
N MET A 133 -2.49 -18.75 -17.35
CA MET A 133 -2.38 -19.31 -16.00
C MET A 133 -3.33 -18.61 -15.03
N LEU A 134 -3.44 -17.28 -15.08
CA LEU A 134 -4.43 -16.54 -14.28
C LEU A 134 -5.86 -16.95 -14.65
N ASP A 135 -6.17 -17.00 -15.95
CA ASP A 135 -7.49 -17.38 -16.48
C ASP A 135 -7.94 -18.78 -16.01
N LEU A 136 -7.01 -19.73 -15.92
CA LEU A 136 -7.28 -21.13 -15.55
C LEU A 136 -7.29 -21.39 -14.03
N ASN A 137 -6.90 -20.40 -13.21
CA ASN A 137 -6.78 -20.54 -11.75
C ASN A 137 -7.47 -19.36 -11.03
N ASP A 138 -8.64 -18.97 -11.51
CA ASP A 138 -9.43 -17.85 -10.99
C ASP A 138 -9.99 -18.05 -9.58
N GLU A 139 -10.04 -19.28 -9.11
CA GLU A 139 -10.35 -19.63 -7.72
C GLU A 139 -9.21 -19.28 -6.74
N THR A 140 -7.98 -19.04 -7.23
CA THR A 140 -6.78 -18.77 -6.41
C THR A 140 -6.33 -17.32 -6.55
N SER A 141 -6.67 -16.48 -5.56
CA SER A 141 -6.32 -15.05 -5.58
C SER A 141 -4.82 -14.77 -5.44
N GLN A 142 -4.05 -15.70 -4.86
CA GLN A 142 -2.63 -15.54 -4.58
C GLN A 142 -1.79 -15.32 -5.86
N LEU A 143 -2.13 -15.99 -6.96
CA LEU A 143 -1.40 -15.82 -8.23
C LEU A 143 -1.63 -14.42 -8.83
N LEU A 144 -2.85 -13.90 -8.75
CA LEU A 144 -3.17 -12.53 -9.17
C LEU A 144 -2.41 -11.53 -8.30
N GLU A 145 -2.47 -11.70 -6.99
CA GLU A 145 -1.81 -10.82 -6.02
C GLU A 145 -0.29 -10.82 -6.19
N TRP A 146 0.32 -11.99 -6.40
CA TRP A 146 1.73 -12.10 -6.77
C TRP A 146 2.05 -11.34 -8.07
N THR A 147 1.21 -11.47 -9.10
CA THR A 147 1.39 -10.79 -10.40
C THR A 147 1.34 -9.26 -10.25
N ILE A 148 0.44 -8.75 -9.41
CA ILE A 148 0.35 -7.33 -9.07
C ILE A 148 1.60 -6.89 -8.29
N ASN A 149 2.03 -7.67 -7.28
CA ASN A 149 3.22 -7.38 -6.48
C ASN A 149 4.52 -7.33 -7.30
N VAL A 150 4.63 -8.14 -8.35
CA VAL A 150 5.74 -8.06 -9.32
C VAL A 150 5.82 -6.66 -9.93
N CYS A 151 4.70 -6.01 -10.23
CA CYS A 151 4.67 -4.69 -10.85
C CYS A 151 5.19 -3.57 -9.93
N TYR A 152 5.07 -3.76 -8.61
CA TYR A 152 5.58 -2.81 -7.60
C TYR A 152 7.03 -3.09 -7.19
N SER A 153 7.41 -4.36 -7.08
CA SER A 153 8.66 -4.79 -6.43
C SER A 153 9.81 -5.12 -7.40
N LYS A 154 9.53 -5.43 -8.67
CA LYS A 154 10.56 -5.85 -9.65
C LYS A 154 11.01 -4.70 -10.58
N PRO A 155 12.13 -4.84 -11.32
CA PRO A 155 12.58 -3.85 -12.29
C PRO A 155 11.55 -3.55 -13.40
N ALA A 156 11.66 -2.38 -14.02
CA ALA A 156 10.65 -1.88 -14.98
C ALA A 156 10.35 -2.85 -16.14
N TYR A 157 11.37 -3.51 -16.71
CA TYR A 157 11.17 -4.46 -17.81
C TYR A 157 10.42 -5.74 -17.38
N VAL A 158 10.69 -6.24 -16.17
CA VAL A 158 9.94 -7.37 -15.57
C VAL A 158 8.52 -6.95 -15.27
N ALA A 159 8.34 -5.81 -14.61
CA ALA A 159 7.03 -5.25 -14.28
C ALA A 159 6.17 -5.06 -15.54
N ALA A 160 6.76 -4.58 -16.64
CA ALA A 160 6.05 -4.38 -17.90
C ALA A 160 5.53 -5.70 -18.52
N LYS A 161 6.33 -6.78 -18.49
CA LYS A 161 5.90 -8.12 -18.94
C LYS A 161 4.74 -8.65 -18.07
N SER A 162 4.87 -8.52 -16.75
CA SER A 162 3.81 -8.90 -15.80
C SER A 162 2.51 -8.11 -16.05
N PHE A 163 2.62 -6.79 -16.18
CA PHE A 163 1.49 -5.90 -16.41
C PHE A 163 0.78 -6.18 -17.74
N ARG A 164 1.51 -6.42 -18.83
CA ARG A 164 0.91 -6.81 -20.12
C ARG A 164 0.14 -8.13 -20.03
N SER A 165 0.57 -9.05 -19.17
CA SER A 165 -0.14 -10.31 -18.90
C SER A 165 -1.50 -10.05 -18.22
N LEU A 166 -1.53 -9.11 -17.26
CA LEU A 166 -2.78 -8.66 -16.62
C LEU A 166 -3.71 -8.01 -17.66
N VAL A 167 -3.21 -7.06 -18.46
CA VAL A 167 -4.01 -6.40 -19.49
C VAL A 167 -4.60 -7.41 -20.48
N MET A 168 -3.81 -8.41 -20.89
CA MET A 168 -4.27 -9.49 -21.77
C MET A 168 -5.39 -10.33 -21.14
N LEU A 169 -5.33 -10.60 -19.83
CA LEU A 169 -6.38 -11.30 -19.09
C LEU A 169 -7.69 -10.49 -19.06
N PHE A 170 -7.62 -9.25 -18.57
CA PHE A 170 -8.77 -8.37 -18.40
C PHE A 170 -9.41 -7.92 -19.71
N SER A 171 -8.66 -7.95 -20.83
CA SER A 171 -9.20 -7.66 -22.16
C SER A 171 -10.01 -8.81 -22.76
N ARG A 172 -9.83 -10.05 -22.28
CA ARG A 172 -10.48 -11.25 -22.84
C ARG A 172 -11.79 -11.60 -22.17
N ARG A 173 -11.90 -11.36 -20.85
CA ARG A 173 -13.08 -11.69 -20.06
C ARG A 173 -13.20 -10.78 -18.85
N GLU A 174 -14.40 -10.74 -18.27
CA GLU A 174 -14.60 -10.22 -16.92
C GLU A 174 -13.97 -11.19 -15.92
N TYR A 175 -12.96 -10.74 -15.19
CA TYR A 175 -12.21 -11.54 -14.24
C TYR A 175 -12.55 -11.10 -12.80
N PRO A 176 -12.83 -12.02 -11.87
CA PRO A 176 -13.10 -11.67 -10.48
C PRO A 176 -11.82 -11.19 -9.80
N CYS A 177 -11.79 -9.93 -9.37
CA CYS A 177 -10.62 -9.33 -8.73
C CYS A 177 -10.98 -8.28 -7.70
N GLU A 178 -10.06 -8.05 -6.76
CA GLU A 178 -10.08 -6.88 -5.89
C GLU A 178 -9.83 -5.63 -6.74
N PHE A 179 -10.88 -4.82 -6.91
CA PHE A 179 -10.87 -3.64 -7.76
C PHE A 179 -9.76 -2.65 -7.37
N ASP A 180 -9.62 -2.37 -6.07
CA ASP A 180 -8.72 -1.33 -5.56
C ASP A 180 -7.27 -1.60 -5.94
N SER A 181 -6.81 -2.85 -5.85
CA SER A 181 -5.42 -3.23 -6.15
C SER A 181 -5.04 -2.97 -7.60
N LEU A 182 -5.91 -3.32 -8.55
CA LEU A 182 -5.68 -3.05 -9.97
C LEU A 182 -5.89 -1.57 -10.31
N PHE A 183 -6.84 -0.92 -9.66
CA PHE A 183 -7.14 0.49 -9.88
C PHE A 183 -5.96 1.39 -9.47
N VAL A 184 -5.37 1.16 -8.29
CA VAL A 184 -4.16 1.87 -7.84
C VAL A 184 -2.96 1.53 -8.73
N LEU A 185 -2.81 0.27 -9.14
CA LEU A 185 -1.74 -0.15 -10.05
C LEU A 185 -1.81 0.60 -11.38
N CYS A 186 -3.00 0.70 -11.98
CA CYS A 186 -3.20 1.39 -13.24
C CYS A 186 -2.95 2.90 -13.12
N GLN A 187 -3.42 3.54 -12.03
CA GLN A 187 -3.11 4.94 -11.77
C GLN A 187 -1.61 5.18 -11.65
N MET A 188 -0.87 4.29 -10.97
CA MET A 188 0.59 4.37 -10.86
C MET A 188 1.27 4.21 -12.22
N LEU A 189 0.84 3.25 -13.03
CA LEU A 189 1.46 2.94 -14.32
C LEU A 189 1.04 3.89 -15.44
N ALA A 190 -0.03 4.67 -15.27
CA ALA A 190 -0.43 5.72 -16.22
C ALA A 190 0.65 6.81 -16.39
N GLY A 191 1.55 6.97 -15.42
CA GLY A 191 2.73 7.84 -15.52
C GLY A 191 4.04 7.14 -15.86
N ASP A 192 4.01 5.88 -16.32
CA ASP A 192 5.23 5.17 -16.70
C ASP A 192 5.90 5.81 -17.92
N SER A 193 7.24 5.81 -17.90
CA SER A 193 8.07 6.31 -19.01
C SER A 193 7.91 5.51 -20.31
N ASP A 194 7.56 4.23 -20.23
CA ASP A 194 7.25 3.42 -21.42
C ASP A 194 5.79 3.65 -21.83
N ALA A 195 5.58 4.33 -22.96
CA ALA A 195 4.26 4.60 -23.54
C ALA A 195 3.42 3.32 -23.71
N ARG A 196 4.06 2.18 -24.00
CA ARG A 196 3.36 0.89 -24.17
C ARG A 196 2.80 0.36 -22.86
N VAL A 197 3.32 0.82 -21.72
CA VAL A 197 2.82 0.47 -20.39
C VAL A 197 1.76 1.49 -19.97
N SER A 198 2.05 2.79 -20.11
CA SER A 198 1.12 3.84 -19.69
C SER A 198 -0.17 3.88 -20.50
N GLU A 199 -0.12 3.69 -21.82
CA GLU A 199 -1.33 3.59 -22.65
C GLU A 199 -2.20 2.38 -22.27
N LEU A 200 -1.59 1.23 -21.99
CA LEU A 200 -2.31 0.04 -21.55
C LEU A 200 -2.89 0.21 -20.13
N ALA A 201 -2.19 0.94 -19.25
CA ALA A 201 -2.69 1.29 -17.92
C ALA A 201 -3.92 2.20 -18.00
N VAL A 202 -3.88 3.19 -18.87
CA VAL A 202 -5.00 4.07 -19.19
C VAL A 202 -6.19 3.26 -19.76
N GLN A 203 -5.94 2.31 -20.66
CA GLN A 203 -7.00 1.45 -21.22
C GLN A 203 -7.63 0.53 -20.17
N LEU A 204 -6.81 -0.13 -19.35
CA LEU A 204 -7.29 -0.99 -18.28
C LEU A 204 -8.05 -0.20 -17.22
N LEU A 205 -7.60 1.01 -16.90
CA LEU A 205 -8.31 1.92 -16.00
C LEU A 205 -9.72 2.25 -16.50
N HIS A 206 -9.90 2.49 -17.81
CA HIS A 206 -11.24 2.67 -18.40
C HIS A 206 -12.11 1.43 -18.26
N LEU A 207 -11.53 0.23 -18.46
CA LEU A 207 -12.24 -1.03 -18.33
C LEU A 207 -12.72 -1.25 -16.89
N LEU A 208 -11.82 -1.06 -15.92
CA LEU A 208 -12.13 -1.17 -14.49
C LEU A 208 -13.19 -0.14 -14.07
N ARG A 209 -13.07 1.11 -14.53
CA ARG A 209 -14.07 2.15 -14.27
C ARG A 209 -15.46 1.73 -14.76
N ARG A 210 -15.55 1.28 -16.02
CA ARG A 210 -16.81 0.85 -16.62
C ARG A 210 -17.42 -0.36 -15.90
N GLN A 211 -16.57 -1.27 -15.40
CA GLN A 211 -17.02 -2.50 -14.76
C GLN A 211 -17.47 -2.30 -13.31
N PHE A 212 -16.79 -1.43 -12.55
CA PHE A 212 -16.96 -1.35 -11.09
C PHE A 212 -17.52 -0.01 -10.59
N LEU A 213 -17.41 1.07 -11.36
CA LEU A 213 -17.77 2.42 -10.89
C LEU A 213 -18.92 3.07 -11.67
N ASP A 214 -19.11 2.69 -12.93
CA ASP A 214 -20.19 3.23 -13.76
C ASP A 214 -21.50 2.45 -13.52
N ASP A 215 -22.21 2.77 -12.42
CA ASP A 215 -23.63 2.43 -12.30
C ASP A 215 -24.41 3.20 -13.38
N SER A 216 -25.24 2.49 -14.15
CA SER A 216 -25.83 2.96 -15.41
C SER A 216 -26.39 4.41 -15.39
N LEU A 217 -26.01 5.19 -16.41
CA LEU A 217 -26.80 6.26 -17.04
C LEU A 217 -27.08 7.60 -16.31
N THR A 218 -26.42 7.96 -15.19
CA THR A 218 -26.82 9.19 -14.45
C THR A 218 -25.80 10.32 -14.34
N ILE A 219 -24.72 10.34 -15.15
CA ILE A 219 -23.78 11.48 -15.15
C ILE A 219 -23.69 12.10 -16.58
N PRO A 220 -24.31 13.27 -16.84
CA PRO A 220 -24.39 13.87 -18.18
C PRO A 220 -23.04 14.38 -18.75
N ASN A 221 -21.94 14.31 -17.99
CA ASN A 221 -20.68 14.98 -18.31
C ASN A 221 -19.50 14.02 -18.58
N LEU A 222 -19.75 12.75 -18.93
CA LEU A 222 -18.67 11.79 -19.26
C LEU A 222 -17.89 12.10 -20.55
N THR A 223 -18.28 13.10 -21.35
CA THR A 223 -17.62 13.42 -22.61
C THR A 223 -16.15 13.87 -22.44
N ASN A 224 -15.78 14.41 -21.28
CA ASN A 224 -14.39 14.81 -20.97
C ASN A 224 -13.54 13.68 -20.38
N LEU A 225 -14.13 12.53 -20.04
CA LEU A 225 -13.45 11.36 -19.48
C LEU A 225 -12.92 10.40 -20.56
N HIS A 226 -13.12 10.71 -21.84
CA HIS A 226 -12.62 9.92 -22.97
C HIS A 226 -11.15 10.17 -23.32
N ASN A 227 -10.58 11.27 -22.84
CA ASN A 227 -9.20 11.63 -23.10
C ASN A 227 -8.48 11.80 -21.76
N PHE A 228 -8.11 10.69 -21.11
CA PHE A 228 -7.06 10.76 -20.10
C PHE A 228 -5.84 11.42 -20.77
N SER A 229 -5.42 12.57 -20.23
CA SER A 229 -4.20 13.21 -20.71
C SER A 229 -3.02 12.29 -20.45
N SER A 230 -1.92 12.45 -21.19
CA SER A 230 -0.67 11.74 -20.87
C SER A 230 -0.09 12.13 -19.51
N ASN A 231 -0.72 13.09 -18.80
CA ASN A 231 -0.29 13.56 -17.49
C ASN A 231 -0.99 12.76 -16.38
N GLN A 232 -0.26 11.85 -15.76
CA GLN A 232 -0.72 11.02 -14.64
C GLN A 232 -1.43 11.82 -13.53
N VAL A 233 -0.91 13.00 -13.17
CA VAL A 233 -1.45 13.78 -12.05
C VAL A 233 -2.86 14.29 -12.35
N GLU A 234 -3.12 14.69 -13.58
CA GLU A 234 -4.45 15.14 -14.02
C GLU A 234 -5.44 13.99 -14.04
N VAL A 235 -5.01 12.82 -14.53
CA VAL A 235 -5.80 11.59 -14.52
C VAL A 235 -6.22 11.24 -13.09
N CYS A 236 -5.27 11.17 -12.16
CA CYS A 236 -5.55 10.87 -10.76
C CYS A 236 -6.49 11.89 -10.11
N ARG A 237 -6.28 13.20 -10.36
CA ARG A 237 -7.16 14.25 -9.82
C ARG A 237 -8.57 14.18 -10.38
N LEU A 238 -8.72 13.87 -11.67
CA LEU A 238 -10.03 13.67 -12.29
C LEU A 238 -10.76 12.48 -11.66
N LEU A 239 -10.08 11.35 -11.47
CA LEU A 239 -10.64 10.17 -10.83
C LEU A 239 -11.06 10.45 -9.39
N ALA A 240 -10.18 11.07 -8.60
CA ALA A 240 -10.45 11.40 -7.21
C ALA A 240 -11.69 12.31 -7.07
N LYS A 241 -11.87 13.29 -7.98
CA LYS A 241 -13.04 14.17 -8.00
C LYS A 241 -14.31 13.48 -8.48
N THR A 242 -14.19 12.51 -9.39
CA THR A 242 -15.33 11.80 -9.97
C THR A 242 -15.85 10.73 -9.01
N TYR A 243 -14.96 10.03 -8.32
CA TYR A 243 -15.26 8.90 -7.45
C TYR A 243 -14.73 9.11 -6.03
N PRO A 244 -15.12 10.18 -5.32
CA PRO A 244 -14.55 10.47 -4.01
C PRO A 244 -14.93 9.44 -2.93
N LYS A 245 -15.96 8.62 -3.17
CA LYS A 245 -16.41 7.55 -2.25
C LYS A 245 -15.36 6.49 -1.98
N ILE A 246 -14.48 6.23 -2.94
CA ILE A 246 -13.45 5.17 -2.83
C ILE A 246 -12.13 5.68 -2.23
N THR A 247 -12.07 6.95 -1.78
CA THR A 247 -10.85 7.58 -1.24
C THR A 247 -10.18 6.74 -0.15
N MET A 248 -10.95 6.19 0.80
CA MET A 248 -10.38 5.39 1.89
C MET A 248 -9.82 4.05 1.41
N SER A 249 -10.47 3.41 0.44
CA SER A 249 -9.98 2.16 -0.13
C SER A 249 -8.67 2.38 -0.88
N VAL A 250 -8.61 3.43 -1.70
CA VAL A 250 -7.38 3.83 -2.39
C VAL A 250 -6.27 4.18 -1.41
N PHE A 251 -6.56 4.91 -0.34
CA PHE A 251 -5.58 5.24 0.70
C PHE A 251 -5.02 3.98 1.36
N SER A 252 -5.91 3.06 1.79
CA SER A 252 -5.50 1.81 2.43
C SER A 252 -4.65 0.93 1.50
N GLU A 253 -5.05 0.82 0.23
CA GLU A 253 -4.30 0.08 -0.78
C GLU A 253 -2.91 0.69 -1.01
N VAL A 254 -2.79 2.02 -1.14
CA VAL A 254 -1.48 2.68 -1.30
C VAL A 254 -0.59 2.42 -0.09
N CYS A 255 -1.12 2.53 1.13
CA CYS A 255 -0.37 2.26 2.36
C CYS A 255 0.11 0.80 2.45
N SER A 256 -0.69 -0.16 1.98
CA SER A 256 -0.29 -1.57 1.87
C SER A 256 0.84 -1.78 0.85
N ARG A 257 0.76 -1.15 -0.33
CA ARG A 257 1.72 -1.37 -1.42
C ARG A 257 3.05 -0.65 -1.24
N VAL A 258 3.04 0.51 -0.57
CA VAL A 258 4.21 1.38 -0.53
C VAL A 258 5.40 0.73 0.18
N GLU A 259 5.19 -0.09 1.21
CA GLU A 259 6.29 -0.73 1.96
C GLU A 259 7.25 -1.49 1.05
N ASN A 260 6.68 -2.37 0.20
CA ASN A 260 7.41 -3.31 -0.65
C ASN A 260 7.75 -2.77 -2.06
N ALA A 261 7.30 -1.56 -2.40
CA ALA A 261 7.52 -0.97 -3.71
C ALA A 261 8.96 -0.47 -3.93
N LYS A 262 9.43 -0.52 -5.19
CA LYS A 262 10.68 0.12 -5.62
C LYS A 262 10.62 1.64 -5.48
N CYS A 263 11.76 2.31 -5.34
CA CYS A 263 11.86 3.75 -5.09
C CYS A 263 11.05 4.61 -6.08
N ASN A 264 11.19 4.38 -7.40
CA ASN A 264 10.40 5.14 -8.40
C ASN A 264 8.90 4.88 -8.28
N ARG A 265 8.51 3.66 -7.88
CA ARG A 265 7.11 3.27 -7.68
C ARG A 265 6.54 3.92 -6.41
N LYS A 266 7.33 3.98 -5.34
CA LYS A 266 7.02 4.74 -4.11
C LYS A 266 6.72 6.21 -4.44
N THR A 267 7.58 6.87 -5.21
CA THR A 267 7.33 8.25 -5.64
C THR A 267 6.02 8.39 -6.41
N ALA A 268 5.74 7.49 -7.36
CA ALA A 268 4.50 7.53 -8.15
C ALA A 268 3.23 7.32 -7.31
N ILE A 269 3.20 6.32 -6.42
CA ILE A 269 2.03 6.05 -5.57
C ILE A 269 1.82 7.08 -4.46
N LEU A 270 2.88 7.66 -3.91
CA LEU A 270 2.73 8.76 -2.95
C LEU A 270 2.25 10.03 -3.67
N SER A 271 2.74 10.29 -4.90
CA SER A 271 2.29 11.45 -5.67
C SER A 271 0.82 11.32 -6.07
N LEU A 272 0.34 10.15 -6.51
CA LEU A 272 -1.07 9.96 -6.83
C LEU A 272 -1.98 10.09 -5.60
N LEU A 273 -1.50 9.66 -4.42
CA LEU A 273 -2.29 9.72 -3.18
C LEU A 273 -2.66 11.15 -2.78
N SER A 274 -1.84 12.15 -3.15
CA SER A 274 -2.15 13.56 -2.91
C SER A 274 -3.52 13.97 -3.47
N ALA A 275 -3.84 13.54 -4.69
CA ALA A 275 -5.12 13.85 -5.34
C ALA A 275 -6.33 13.28 -4.57
N TRP A 276 -6.16 12.14 -3.92
CA TRP A 276 -7.20 11.48 -3.13
C TRP A 276 -7.40 12.15 -1.76
N LEU A 277 -6.31 12.65 -1.15
CA LEU A 277 -6.39 13.40 0.10
C LEU A 277 -7.12 14.74 -0.05
N GLU A 278 -7.24 15.29 -1.26
CA GLU A 278 -8.06 16.48 -1.55
C GLU A 278 -9.53 16.31 -1.10
N ASN A 279 -10.03 15.07 -1.00
CA ASN A 279 -11.40 14.75 -0.63
C ASN A 279 -11.62 14.57 0.90
N VAL A 280 -10.55 14.61 1.70
CA VAL A 280 -10.59 14.21 3.12
C VAL A 280 -10.78 15.40 4.04
N GLN A 281 -11.92 15.43 4.72
CA GLN A 281 -12.13 16.29 5.89
C GLN A 281 -11.89 15.48 7.16
N LEU A 282 -10.89 15.85 7.96
CA LEU A 282 -10.64 15.23 9.24
C LEU A 282 -11.76 15.60 10.23
N VAL A 283 -12.08 14.67 11.12
CA VAL A 283 -13.13 14.79 12.13
C VAL A 283 -12.48 14.67 13.50
N ASP A 284 -12.69 15.66 14.36
CA ASP A 284 -12.19 15.65 15.72
C ASP A 284 -12.96 14.60 16.55
N PRO A 285 -12.29 13.63 17.21
CA PRO A 285 -12.96 12.69 18.10
C PRO A 285 -13.63 13.34 19.32
N GLN A 286 -13.25 14.57 19.68
CA GLN A 286 -13.73 15.28 20.87
C GLN A 286 -14.93 16.19 20.62
N GLU A 287 -15.21 16.55 19.36
CA GLU A 287 -16.43 17.27 19.01
C GLU A 287 -17.58 16.26 18.90
N GLU A 288 -18.42 16.18 19.95
CA GLU A 288 -19.71 15.49 19.87
C GLU A 288 -20.47 16.05 18.66
N SER A 289 -21.03 15.16 17.84
CA SER A 289 -21.66 15.44 16.55
C SER A 289 -22.69 16.57 16.61
N ALA A 290 -22.23 17.81 16.55
CA ALA A 290 -23.04 18.98 16.29
C ALA A 290 -23.45 18.85 14.82
N THR A 291 -24.68 18.38 14.64
CA THR A 291 -25.38 18.40 13.36
C THR A 291 -25.70 19.84 13.02
N ASP A 292 -24.69 20.64 12.66
CA ASP A 292 -24.91 22.04 12.30
C ASP A 292 -24.35 22.35 10.90
N GLU A 293 -25.31 22.55 10.02
CA GLU A 293 -25.31 23.32 8.79
C GLU A 293 -24.04 24.15 8.52
N SER A 294 -23.02 23.54 7.90
CA SER A 294 -21.86 24.27 7.41
C SER A 294 -22.11 24.85 6.02
N ASN A 295 -22.54 26.12 6.00
CA ASN A 295 -22.24 27.15 4.99
C ASN A 295 -21.80 26.68 3.58
N GLY A 296 -22.62 25.92 2.85
CA GLY A 296 -22.42 25.64 1.42
C GLY A 296 -21.11 24.97 0.99
N VAL A 297 -20.23 24.59 1.92
CA VAL A 297 -19.00 23.83 1.65
C VAL A 297 -19.39 22.37 1.61
N LYS A 298 -19.09 21.69 0.50
CA LYS A 298 -19.39 20.26 0.38
C LYS A 298 -18.71 19.50 1.53
N PRO A 299 -19.44 18.69 2.31
CA PRO A 299 -18.82 17.89 3.36
C PRO A 299 -17.78 16.95 2.74
N GLY A 300 -16.61 16.83 3.38
CA GLY A 300 -15.58 15.90 2.96
C GLY A 300 -15.93 14.44 3.30
N TRP A 301 -15.09 13.51 2.86
CA TRP A 301 -15.33 12.06 2.98
C TRP A 301 -14.71 11.43 4.23
N GLY A 302 -14.57 12.18 5.32
CA GLY A 302 -13.94 11.68 6.55
C GLY A 302 -14.92 11.21 7.62
N SER A 303 -14.39 10.42 8.55
CA SER A 303 -14.99 9.94 9.79
C SER A 303 -13.94 9.95 10.90
N ILE A 304 -14.33 9.63 12.13
CA ILE A 304 -13.37 9.49 13.25
C ILE A 304 -12.36 8.38 12.95
N GLU A 305 -12.83 7.23 12.45
CA GLU A 305 -11.99 6.09 12.08
C GLU A 305 -11.07 6.42 10.91
N ALA A 306 -11.59 7.12 9.89
CA ALA A 306 -10.79 7.57 8.76
C ALA A 306 -9.70 8.57 9.19
N THR A 307 -10.02 9.46 10.13
CA THR A 307 -9.06 10.43 10.70
C THR A 307 -7.92 9.69 11.39
N GLN A 308 -8.23 8.71 12.24
CA GLN A 308 -7.22 7.89 12.89
C GLN A 308 -6.38 7.09 11.89
N LEU A 309 -7.03 6.45 10.91
CA LEU A 309 -6.36 5.69 9.86
C LEU A 309 -5.37 6.55 9.10
N ILE A 310 -5.80 7.72 8.62
CA ILE A 310 -4.97 8.60 7.78
C ILE A 310 -3.81 9.17 8.58
N LEU A 311 -4.06 9.74 9.76
CA LEU A 311 -3.01 10.39 10.54
C LEU A 311 -1.95 9.40 11.03
N ASN A 312 -2.36 8.22 11.48
CA ASN A 312 -1.44 7.17 11.91
C ASN A 312 -0.58 6.65 10.75
N ASN A 313 -1.18 6.40 9.59
CA ASN A 313 -0.44 5.94 8.43
C ASN A 313 0.49 7.03 7.88
N LEU A 314 0.05 8.29 7.79
CA LEU A 314 0.93 9.38 7.34
C LEU A 314 2.10 9.61 8.31
N LEU A 315 1.89 9.49 9.63
CA LEU A 315 2.98 9.56 10.60
C LEU A 315 3.94 8.37 10.44
N TYR A 316 3.42 7.16 10.24
CA TYR A 316 4.23 5.97 9.96
C TYR A 316 5.06 6.11 8.67
N LEU A 317 4.46 6.60 7.58
CA LEU A 317 5.17 6.89 6.33
C LEU A 317 6.22 7.98 6.54
N THR A 318 5.95 8.97 7.39
CA THR A 318 6.93 9.98 7.76
C THR A 318 8.13 9.35 8.47
N ALA A 319 7.88 8.44 9.40
CA ALA A 319 8.94 7.76 10.13
C ALA A 319 9.78 6.81 9.26
N THR A 320 9.17 6.17 8.27
CA THR A 320 9.82 5.09 7.49
C THR A 320 10.38 5.54 6.13
N LEU A 321 9.81 6.57 5.50
CA LEU A 321 10.13 6.93 4.10
C LEU A 321 10.75 8.30 3.91
N SER A 322 10.66 9.21 4.89
CA SER A 322 11.04 10.61 4.67
C SER A 322 12.50 10.82 4.30
N ASP A 323 13.41 9.91 4.63
CA ASP A 323 14.83 10.03 4.28
C ASP A 323 15.07 10.00 2.76
N LYS A 324 14.21 9.32 2.00
CA LYS A 324 14.30 9.20 0.54
C LYS A 324 13.16 9.91 -0.19
N HIS A 325 12.02 10.11 0.47
CA HIS A 325 10.77 10.59 -0.13
C HIS A 325 10.20 11.82 0.56
N VAL A 326 11.06 12.71 1.11
CA VAL A 326 10.62 13.91 1.85
C VAL A 326 9.67 14.80 1.05
N LYS A 327 9.87 14.91 -0.27
CA LYS A 327 9.05 15.76 -1.15
C LYS A 327 7.63 15.24 -1.26
N GLU A 328 7.49 13.93 -1.46
CA GLU A 328 6.19 13.29 -1.57
C GLU A 328 5.47 13.28 -0.21
N ILE A 329 6.19 13.02 0.89
CA ILE A 329 5.61 13.10 2.24
C ILE A 329 5.19 14.54 2.58
N SER A 330 5.98 15.56 2.23
CA SER A 330 5.59 16.98 2.38
C SER A 330 4.33 17.30 1.59
N LEU A 331 4.25 16.83 0.34
CA LEU A 331 3.07 17.01 -0.50
C LEU A 331 1.81 16.42 0.13
N LEU A 332 1.88 15.21 0.70
CA LEU A 332 0.73 14.56 1.34
C LEU A 332 0.22 15.36 2.55
N TRP A 333 1.13 15.74 3.46
CA TRP A 333 0.76 16.52 4.65
C TRP A 333 0.18 17.89 4.29
N ASN A 334 0.82 18.61 3.36
CA ASN A 334 0.33 19.92 2.93
C ASN A 334 -1.00 19.82 2.20
N THR A 335 -1.18 18.80 1.35
CA THR A 335 -2.47 18.58 0.67
C THR A 335 -3.56 18.33 1.69
N LEU A 336 -3.35 17.42 2.65
CA LEU A 336 -4.33 17.15 3.70
C LEU A 336 -4.65 18.41 4.53
N ALA A 337 -3.62 19.17 4.94
CA ALA A 337 -3.80 20.37 5.76
C ALA A 337 -4.57 21.50 5.06
N ILE A 338 -4.40 21.67 3.74
CA ILE A 338 -5.00 22.77 2.97
C ILE A 338 -6.40 22.41 2.45
N SER A 339 -6.69 21.12 2.27
CA SER A 339 -7.92 20.66 1.61
C SER A 339 -9.19 21.11 2.33
N HIS A 340 -9.18 21.13 3.67
CA HIS A 340 -10.29 21.62 4.48
C HIS A 340 -9.81 22.50 5.64
N PRO A 341 -10.51 23.60 5.98
CA PRO A 341 -10.07 24.55 7.01
C PRO A 341 -9.79 23.95 8.39
N ALA A 342 -10.56 22.93 8.79
CA ALA A 342 -10.41 22.27 10.10
C ALA A 342 -9.25 21.26 10.15
N ASN A 343 -8.71 20.84 9.01
CA ASN A 343 -7.72 19.77 8.97
C ASN A 343 -6.43 20.16 9.68
N LEU A 344 -5.95 21.39 9.48
CA LEU A 344 -4.68 21.84 10.05
C LEU A 344 -4.70 21.80 11.59
N SER A 345 -5.80 22.26 12.23
CA SER A 345 -5.92 22.21 13.69
C SER A 345 -5.97 20.77 14.20
N ILE A 346 -6.74 19.89 13.55
CA ILE A 346 -6.82 18.47 13.94
C ILE A 346 -5.47 17.77 13.79
N ILE A 347 -4.71 18.06 12.72
CA ILE A 347 -3.35 17.53 12.53
C ILE A 347 -2.43 17.96 13.68
N ILE A 348 -2.42 19.26 14.03
CA ILE A 348 -1.55 19.77 15.09
C ILE A 348 -1.92 19.13 16.44
N ASN A 349 -3.20 19.05 16.77
CA ASN A 349 -3.69 18.37 17.97
C ASN A 349 -3.25 16.90 18.02
N TYR A 350 -3.35 16.19 16.89
CA TYR A 350 -2.88 14.82 16.79
C TYR A 350 -1.36 14.70 17.03
N LEU A 351 -0.55 15.55 16.38
CA LEU A 351 0.91 15.51 16.54
C LEU A 351 1.32 15.80 17.99
N PHE A 352 0.63 16.71 18.64
CA PHE A 352 0.81 17.02 20.06
C PHE A 352 0.51 15.81 20.96
N VAL A 353 -0.63 15.14 20.73
CA VAL A 353 -0.99 13.92 21.47
C VAL A 353 0.07 12.83 21.25
N MET A 354 0.48 12.59 20.01
CA MET A 354 1.51 11.60 19.68
C MET A 354 2.87 11.92 20.33
N ALA A 355 3.30 13.18 20.29
CA ALA A 355 4.51 13.62 20.97
C ALA A 355 4.44 13.44 22.49
N SER A 356 3.25 13.64 23.08
CA SER A 356 3.01 13.49 24.52
C SER A 356 2.93 12.03 24.97
N LEU A 357 2.47 11.12 24.10
CA LEU A 357 2.37 9.69 24.39
C LEU A 357 3.75 9.01 24.46
N SER A 358 4.66 9.38 23.56
CA SER A 358 6.03 8.84 23.56
C SER A 358 7.03 9.89 23.05
N PRO A 359 7.47 10.81 23.92
CA PRO A 359 8.36 11.90 23.52
C PRO A 359 9.68 11.40 22.96
N ASP A 360 10.27 10.35 23.55
CA ASP A 360 11.59 9.86 23.14
C ASP A 360 11.58 9.27 21.72
N ILE A 361 10.44 8.75 21.26
CA ILE A 361 10.32 8.07 19.96
C ILE A 361 9.62 8.96 18.92
N LEU A 362 8.52 9.61 19.30
CA LEU A 362 7.62 10.29 18.37
C LEU A 362 7.95 11.76 18.16
N LEU A 363 8.60 12.42 19.14
CA LEU A 363 8.96 13.84 19.05
C LEU A 363 9.79 14.20 17.79
N PRO A 364 10.80 13.40 17.37
CA PRO A 364 11.55 13.72 16.15
C PRO A 364 10.67 13.69 14.89
N TYR A 365 9.72 12.75 14.83
CA TYR A 365 8.82 12.60 13.68
C TYR A 365 7.75 13.68 13.65
N THR A 366 7.17 14.04 14.79
CA THR A 366 6.16 15.11 14.88
C THR A 366 6.77 16.47 14.56
N LYS A 367 7.99 16.76 15.07
CA LYS A 367 8.77 17.94 14.64
C LYS A 367 8.98 17.96 13.12
N ARG A 368 9.36 16.82 12.54
CA ARG A 368 9.56 16.69 11.10
C ARG A 368 8.27 17.01 10.34
N VAL A 369 7.12 16.48 10.75
CA VAL A 369 5.82 16.81 10.13
C VAL A 369 5.55 18.32 10.19
N CYS A 370 5.75 18.95 11.35
CA CYS A 370 5.56 20.39 11.47
C CYS A 370 6.49 21.19 10.54
N CYS A 371 7.74 20.75 10.34
CA CYS A 371 8.65 21.35 9.36
C CYS A 371 8.12 21.23 7.93
N LEU A 372 7.60 20.07 7.56
CA LEU A 372 7.00 19.87 6.24
C LEU A 372 5.78 20.77 6.03
N LEU A 373 4.97 20.97 7.07
CA LEU A 373 3.80 21.86 7.03
C LEU A 373 4.17 23.34 6.90
N MET A 374 5.35 23.76 7.37
CA MET A 374 5.81 25.15 7.23
C MET A 374 5.93 25.58 5.76
N ASP A 375 6.24 24.65 4.85
CA ASP A 375 6.43 24.94 3.43
C ASP A 375 5.23 25.65 2.80
N SER A 376 4.00 25.31 3.22
CA SER A 376 2.77 25.91 2.67
C SER A 376 1.85 26.56 3.71
N ASN A 377 2.03 26.27 5.01
CA ASN A 377 1.11 26.70 6.07
C ASN A 377 1.78 27.44 7.23
N ALA A 378 3.01 27.96 7.06
CA ALA A 378 3.79 28.60 8.14
C ALA A 378 2.98 29.58 9.02
N HIS A 379 2.24 30.52 8.42
CA HIS A 379 1.50 31.52 9.18
C HIS A 379 0.38 30.91 10.06
N ASN A 380 -0.43 30.02 9.49
CA ASN A 380 -1.54 29.39 10.21
C ASN A 380 -1.04 28.40 11.26
N LEU A 381 0.02 27.65 10.94
CA LEU A 381 0.69 26.75 11.88
C LEU A 381 1.23 27.52 13.09
N LEU A 382 1.98 28.60 12.86
CA LEU A 382 2.51 29.45 13.93
C LEU A 382 1.38 30.06 14.77
N LYS A 383 0.31 30.53 14.13
CA LYS A 383 -0.85 31.07 14.85
C LYS A 383 -1.48 30.04 15.80
N ILE A 384 -1.68 28.81 15.34
CA ILE A 384 -2.25 27.74 16.18
C ILE A 384 -1.30 27.41 17.33
N LEU A 385 0.00 27.22 17.06
CA LEU A 385 0.99 26.93 18.10
C LEU A 385 1.15 28.06 19.12
N MET A 386 1.04 29.32 18.69
CA MET A 386 1.05 30.48 19.59
C MET A 386 -0.23 30.54 20.44
N ASN A 387 -1.39 30.26 19.86
CA ASN A 387 -2.64 30.18 20.62
C ASN A 387 -2.59 29.04 21.65
N ASP A 388 -2.07 27.87 21.27
CA ASP A 388 -1.89 26.75 22.18
C ASP A 388 -0.94 27.14 23.32
N MET A 389 0.17 27.82 23.00
CA MET A 389 1.06 28.41 24.00
C MET A 389 0.35 29.34 24.95
N ASP A 390 -0.47 30.27 24.45
CA ASP A 390 -1.17 31.23 25.29
C ASP A 390 -2.18 30.52 26.21
N CYS A 391 -2.91 29.52 25.71
CA CYS A 391 -3.79 28.66 26.51
C CYS A 391 -3.02 27.92 27.63
N ILE A 392 -1.85 27.35 27.30
CA ILE A 392 -0.99 26.69 28.29
C ILE A 392 -0.46 27.72 29.29
N ASN A 393 0.00 28.87 28.82
CA ASN A 393 0.56 29.93 29.64
C ASN A 393 -0.49 30.50 30.60
N GLU A 394 -1.75 30.62 30.20
CA GLU A 394 -2.86 30.97 31.12
C GLU A 394 -3.09 29.91 32.21
N GLN A 395 -3.02 28.61 31.87
CA GLN A 395 -3.05 27.54 32.88
C GLN A 395 -1.84 27.55 33.83
N PHE A 396 -0.65 27.92 33.36
CA PHE A 396 0.55 28.08 34.20
C PHE A 396 0.47 29.33 35.08
N LYS A 397 0.00 30.46 34.54
CA LYS A 397 -0.09 31.75 35.25
C LYS A 397 -1.12 31.71 36.37
N ALA A 398 -2.20 30.94 36.21
CA ALA A 398 -3.18 30.70 37.25
C ALA A 398 -2.62 29.94 38.46
N ASN A 399 -1.52 29.19 38.27
CA ASN A 399 -0.98 28.29 39.28
C ASN A 399 0.38 28.75 39.84
N LEU A 400 1.09 29.71 39.25
CA LEU A 400 2.39 30.19 39.73
C LEU A 400 2.27 31.55 40.43
N GLU A 401 2.56 31.59 41.73
CA GLU A 401 2.63 32.83 42.50
C GLU A 401 4.09 33.18 42.83
N ARG A 402 4.45 34.46 42.65
CA ARG A 402 5.77 34.96 43.04
C ARG A 402 5.80 35.17 44.56
N CYS A 403 6.76 34.54 45.23
CA CYS A 403 7.00 34.73 46.66
C CYS A 403 8.19 35.66 46.88
N GLU A 404 8.13 36.49 47.92
CA GLU A 404 9.24 37.37 48.33
C GLU A 404 10.42 36.61 48.97
N MET A 405 10.26 35.31 49.22
CA MET A 405 11.25 34.45 49.88
C MET A 405 11.46 33.16 49.08
N PRO A 406 12.68 32.59 49.04
CA PRO A 406 12.96 31.38 48.28
C PRO A 406 12.19 30.16 48.81
N PRO A 407 11.64 29.30 47.93
CA PRO A 407 11.64 29.43 46.48
C PRO A 407 10.71 30.57 46.02
N PHE A 408 11.26 31.50 45.25
CA PHE A 408 10.60 32.77 44.86
C PHE A 408 9.40 32.58 43.92
N TYR A 409 9.07 31.34 43.57
CA TYR A 409 7.89 30.95 42.83
C TYR A 409 7.31 29.69 43.45
N ARG A 410 6.00 29.68 43.69
CA ARG A 410 5.26 28.57 44.30
C ARG A 410 4.05 28.19 43.42
N PHE A 411 3.85 26.89 43.23
CA PHE A 411 2.64 26.35 42.61
C PHE A 411 1.48 26.31 43.62
N GLN A 412 0.31 26.88 43.32
CA GLN A 412 -0.90 26.67 44.11
C GLN A 412 -1.60 25.38 43.67
N ASN A 413 -1.74 24.40 44.58
CA ASN A 413 -2.63 23.26 44.39
C ASN A 413 -4.07 23.70 44.70
N THR A 414 -4.98 23.59 43.73
CA THR A 414 -6.39 23.98 43.85
C THR A 414 -7.24 23.11 44.81
N LEU A 415 -6.61 22.32 45.68
CA LEU A 415 -7.29 21.47 46.67
C LEU A 415 -7.28 22.03 48.10
N GLU A 416 -6.51 23.07 48.41
CA GLU A 416 -6.39 23.58 49.79
C GLU A 416 -7.21 24.84 50.08
N THR A 417 -7.78 25.50 49.07
CA THR A 417 -8.57 26.74 49.26
C THR A 417 -10.08 26.52 49.51
N ALA A 418 -10.55 25.27 49.55
CA ALA A 418 -11.93 24.95 49.94
C ALA A 418 -12.10 24.54 51.41
N HIS A 419 -11.02 24.23 52.14
CA HIS A 419 -11.13 23.65 53.49
C HIS A 419 -10.96 24.61 54.68
N GLU A 420 -10.63 25.89 54.47
CA GLU A 420 -10.48 26.85 55.59
C GLU A 420 -11.66 27.83 55.80
N LYS A 421 -12.78 27.70 55.07
CA LYS A 421 -13.96 28.58 55.29
C LYS A 421 -15.23 27.90 55.81
N HIS A 422 -15.20 26.61 56.14
CA HIS A 422 -16.33 25.92 56.80
C HIS A 422 -15.87 25.06 57.98
N ALA A 423 -15.28 25.68 59.00
CA ALA A 423 -15.01 25.03 60.28
C ALA A 423 -15.43 25.91 61.46
N VAL A 424 -16.60 26.53 61.39
CA VAL A 424 -17.35 26.95 62.58
C VAL A 424 -18.82 26.60 62.34
N VAL A 425 -19.40 25.88 63.31
CA VAL A 425 -20.82 25.50 63.49
C VAL A 425 -21.20 24.04 63.13
N LYS A 426 -21.34 23.28 64.24
CA LYS A 426 -22.27 22.17 64.53
C LYS A 426 -21.88 20.71 64.29
N MET A 427 -21.48 20.10 65.42
CA MET A 427 -21.92 18.77 65.89
C MET A 427 -23.38 18.43 65.53
N LYS A 428 -23.64 17.25 64.95
CA LYS A 428 -24.30 16.11 65.62
C LYS A 428 -24.57 14.94 64.65
N GLU A 429 -24.29 13.74 65.17
CA GLU A 429 -25.00 12.47 64.94
C GLU A 429 -24.83 11.67 63.63
N THR A 430 -23.96 10.65 63.78
CA THR A 430 -24.23 9.20 63.60
C THR A 430 -24.40 8.56 62.21
N THR A 431 -23.72 7.41 62.11
CA THR A 431 -24.04 6.14 61.43
C THR A 431 -23.41 5.84 60.06
N SER A 432 -22.35 5.04 60.14
CA SER A 432 -22.13 3.74 59.48
C SER A 432 -22.02 3.65 57.94
N CYS A 433 -20.82 3.23 57.56
CA CYS A 433 -20.50 2.05 56.75
C CYS A 433 -19.84 2.27 55.38
N THR A 434 -18.76 1.49 55.27
CA THR A 434 -18.09 0.91 54.10
C THR A 434 -17.21 1.81 53.24
N ALA A 435 -15.91 1.51 53.38
CA ALA A 435 -14.82 1.89 52.52
C ALA A 435 -14.95 1.24 51.14
N GLU A 436 -14.76 2.03 50.09
CA GLU A 436 -14.09 1.61 48.87
C GLU A 436 -13.10 2.71 48.47
N VAL A 437 -11.86 2.28 48.24
CA VAL A 437 -10.70 3.12 47.91
C VAL A 437 -10.69 3.28 46.40
N ASP A 438 -11.10 4.45 45.90
CA ASP A 438 -10.81 4.86 44.52
C ASP A 438 -9.64 5.84 44.52
N SER A 439 -8.51 5.37 43.98
CA SER A 439 -7.29 6.14 43.80
C SER A 439 -7.09 6.48 42.33
N THR A 440 -7.93 7.37 41.80
CA THR A 440 -7.64 8.07 40.54
C THR A 440 -6.55 9.11 40.79
N SER A 441 -5.33 8.79 40.39
CA SER A 441 -4.13 9.59 40.64
C SER A 441 -4.01 10.81 39.70
N PRO A 442 -3.57 11.99 40.20
CA PRO A 442 -3.32 13.21 39.42
C PRO A 442 -2.00 13.18 38.60
N LEU A 443 -1.36 12.01 38.49
CA LEU A 443 -0.05 11.82 37.84
C LEU A 443 -0.10 11.80 36.31
N LYS A 444 -1.27 11.61 35.68
CA LYS A 444 -1.41 11.63 34.21
C LYS A 444 -1.34 13.04 33.61
N VAL A 445 -1.57 14.07 34.41
CA VAL A 445 -1.62 15.46 33.96
C VAL A 445 -0.19 16.00 33.80
N PHE A 446 0.71 15.75 34.76
CA PHE A 446 2.08 16.30 34.77
C PHE A 446 3.02 15.82 33.65
N ILE A 447 2.84 14.59 33.14
CA ILE A 447 3.66 14.06 32.04
C ILE A 447 3.33 14.77 30.72
N SER A 448 2.11 15.30 30.58
CA SER A 448 1.70 16.08 29.42
C SER A 448 2.44 17.44 29.38
N TYR A 449 2.39 18.25 30.44
CA TYR A 449 2.85 19.67 30.40
C TYR A 449 4.35 19.88 30.16
N PHE A 450 5.22 19.00 30.67
CA PHE A 450 6.66 19.12 30.41
C PHE A 450 6.99 18.76 28.97
N CYS A 451 6.31 17.76 28.40
CA CYS A 451 6.44 17.39 27.00
C CYS A 451 5.91 18.50 26.09
N ILE A 452 4.88 19.22 26.52
CA ILE A 452 4.28 20.35 25.82
C ILE A 452 5.22 21.56 25.76
N LEU A 453 5.74 22.00 26.92
CA LEU A 453 6.71 23.09 26.97
C LEU A 453 7.99 22.71 26.23
N LYS A 454 8.44 21.46 26.32
CA LYS A 454 9.59 20.96 25.55
C LYS A 454 9.29 20.92 24.05
N TYR A 455 8.12 20.42 23.63
CA TYR A 455 7.68 20.33 22.23
C TYR A 455 7.64 21.72 21.60
N ILE A 456 6.99 22.66 22.27
CA ILE A 456 6.84 24.04 21.81
C ILE A 456 8.14 24.80 21.90
N TYR A 457 8.91 24.67 22.99
CA TYR A 457 10.19 25.37 23.16
C TYR A 457 11.21 24.88 22.12
N GLU A 458 11.35 23.57 21.95
CA GLU A 458 12.24 23.02 20.92
C GLU A 458 11.71 23.28 19.49
N PHE A 459 10.42 23.57 19.29
CA PHE A 459 9.86 23.89 17.97
C PHE A 459 9.92 25.39 17.62
N ILE A 460 9.76 26.29 18.60
CA ILE A 460 9.73 27.74 18.40
C ILE A 460 11.11 28.36 18.60
N PHE A 461 11.95 27.80 19.49
CA PHE A 461 13.21 28.44 19.93
C PHE A 461 14.48 27.67 19.56
N GLU A 462 14.43 26.41 19.12
CA GLU A 462 15.60 25.64 18.64
C GLU A 462 15.69 25.50 17.10
N PHE A 463 14.91 26.29 16.34
CA PHE A 463 15.10 26.48 14.91
C PHE A 463 15.92 27.73 14.59
#